data_AF-A0A380AWT8-F1
#
_entry.id   AF-A0A380AWT8-F1
#
_cell.length_a   1.000
_cell.length_b   1.000
_cell.length_c   1.000
_cell.angle_alpha   90.00
_cell.angle_beta   90.00
_cell.angle_gamma   90.00
#
_symmetry.space_group_name_H-M   'P 1'
#
loop_
_entity.id
_entity.type
_entity.pdbx_description
1 polymer ?
#
loop_
_entity_poly.entity_id
_entity_poly.type
_entity_poly.pdbx_seq_one_letter_code
_entity_poly.pdbx_strand_id
1 'polypeptide(L)'
;MPIEQAVYVSELVEDWPLGTDPQSAGDDHFRLVKKVIKNTLPNATGAITGTPENLNNLTDGITWRKSDTAGVPSYYSVDNPEVMREDIVQERASIAARTPSLDDVKNIPELLLTWQALQNLFYPIGSQYVNYTDSRNPSEILGFGTWVTVVGMVAGVGSATDDVGYTKTLDAGYQAGSWRVRNEQIVQVSLDLDAWTELAGSHNHEYKRYMNGGENEQNHISIDDVPFGWSTDWTSTTPDHSHAVTGAVIIGYGLQEDATKPAFFNPYYGAYIWRRTE
;
A
#
# COMPACT_ATOMS: atom_id res chain seq x y z
N MET A 1 24.52 -73.92 11.60
CA MET A 1 24.47 -72.46 11.79
C MET A 1 23.28 -71.92 11.00
N PRO A 2 22.46 -71.01 11.53
CA PRO A 2 21.40 -70.37 10.74
C PRO A 2 22.03 -69.57 9.61
N ILE A 3 21.43 -69.62 8.41
CA ILE A 3 21.89 -68.86 7.25
C ILE A 3 21.41 -67.40 7.39
N GLU A 4 22.32 -66.44 7.30
CA GLU A 4 21.94 -65.02 7.24
C GLU A 4 21.24 -64.72 5.92
N GLN A 5 20.12 -64.01 5.97
CA GLN A 5 19.35 -63.60 4.79
C GLN A 5 19.12 -62.09 4.83
N ALA A 6 20.19 -61.32 4.66
CA ALA A 6 20.12 -59.87 4.53
C ALA A 6 19.84 -59.46 3.07
N VAL A 7 18.89 -58.54 2.87
CA VAL A 7 18.56 -57.93 1.58
C VAL A 7 19.24 -56.56 1.45
N TYR A 8 19.39 -55.83 2.56
CA TYR A 8 20.03 -54.52 2.62
C TYR A 8 21.17 -54.47 3.64
N VAL A 9 22.08 -53.51 3.47
CA VAL A 9 23.25 -53.31 4.34
C VAL A 9 22.85 -53.15 5.82
N SER A 10 21.74 -52.48 6.09
CA SER A 10 21.19 -52.28 7.43
C SER A 10 20.82 -53.58 8.16
N GLU A 11 20.57 -54.66 7.42
CA GLU A 11 20.16 -55.96 7.98
C GLU A 11 21.35 -56.87 8.29
N LEU A 12 22.58 -56.47 7.90
CA LEU A 12 23.79 -57.23 8.19
C LEU A 12 24.09 -57.26 9.69
N VAL A 13 24.32 -58.47 10.21
CA VAL A 13 24.72 -58.68 11.59
C VAL A 13 26.25 -58.79 11.66
N GLU A 14 26.88 -57.79 12.29
CA GLU A 14 28.35 -57.61 12.33
C GLU A 14 29.09 -58.75 13.02
N ASP A 15 28.45 -59.39 13.99
CA ASP A 15 29.09 -60.43 14.81
C ASP A 15 28.97 -61.84 14.20
N TRP A 16 28.28 -61.97 13.06
CA TRP A 16 28.03 -63.24 12.40
C TRP A 16 29.00 -63.46 11.23
N PRO A 17 29.47 -64.70 10.99
CA PRO A 17 29.10 -65.96 11.66
C PRO A 17 29.76 -66.17 13.04
N LEU A 18 29.13 -66.98 13.90
CA LEU A 18 29.64 -67.32 15.23
C LEU A 18 30.66 -68.46 15.14
N GLY A 19 31.89 -68.23 15.62
CA GLY A 19 33.01 -69.17 15.47
C GLY A 19 32.82 -70.48 16.22
N THR A 20 32.38 -71.50 15.51
CA THR A 20 32.26 -72.89 16.03
C THR A 20 32.91 -73.92 15.11
N ASP A 21 33.43 -73.51 13.96
CA ASP A 21 34.10 -74.37 12.99
C ASP A 21 35.61 -74.07 12.85
N PRO A 22 36.39 -74.93 12.19
CA PRO A 22 37.84 -74.77 12.04
C PRO A 22 38.28 -73.58 11.18
N GLN A 23 37.37 -72.92 10.46
CA GLN A 23 37.64 -71.79 9.55
C GLN A 23 37.43 -70.41 10.21
N SER A 24 37.63 -70.31 11.53
CA SER A 24 37.54 -69.04 12.31
C SER A 24 38.21 -67.80 11.70
N ALA A 25 39.35 -67.94 11.00
CA ALA A 25 40.01 -66.82 10.33
C ALA A 25 39.19 -66.25 9.13
N GLY A 26 38.42 -67.09 8.45
CA GLY A 26 37.48 -66.66 7.42
C GLY A 26 36.30 -65.89 8.02
N ASP A 27 35.78 -66.38 9.16
CA ASP A 27 34.70 -65.70 9.89
C ASP A 27 35.11 -64.30 10.36
N ASP A 28 36.33 -64.16 10.88
CA ASP A 28 36.89 -62.87 11.30
C ASP A 28 36.92 -61.87 10.13
N HIS A 29 37.31 -62.33 8.94
CA HIS A 29 37.33 -61.49 7.75
C HIS A 29 35.93 -61.06 7.33
N PHE A 30 34.93 -61.94 7.37
CA PHE A 30 33.55 -61.58 7.06
C PHE A 30 32.96 -60.56 8.05
N ARG A 31 33.24 -60.71 9.35
CA ARG A 31 32.84 -59.71 10.36
C ARG A 31 33.49 -58.35 10.10
N LEU A 32 34.76 -58.35 9.71
CA LEU A 32 35.47 -57.11 9.36
C LEU A 32 34.82 -56.42 8.16
N VAL A 33 34.54 -57.15 7.08
CA VAL A 33 33.91 -56.60 5.88
C VAL A 33 32.54 -55.99 6.22
N LYS A 34 31.71 -56.69 7.00
CA LYS A 34 30.40 -56.18 7.43
C LYS A 34 30.51 -54.90 8.26
N LYS A 35 31.45 -54.86 9.21
CA LYS A 35 31.72 -53.66 10.02
C LYS A 35 32.14 -52.48 9.15
N VAL A 36 33.04 -52.70 8.20
CA VAL A 36 33.48 -51.63 7.28
C VAL A 36 32.31 -51.11 6.44
N ILE A 37 31.49 -51.99 5.87
CA ILE A 37 30.34 -51.59 5.05
C ILE A 37 29.30 -50.82 5.87
N LYS A 38 28.93 -51.29 7.06
CA LYS A 38 27.96 -50.58 7.92
C LYS A 38 28.49 -49.25 8.46
N ASN A 39 29.79 -49.16 8.73
CA ASN A 39 30.41 -47.88 9.11
C ASN A 39 30.48 -46.89 7.94
N THR A 40 30.64 -47.39 6.70
CA THR A 40 30.73 -46.55 5.50
C THR A 40 29.35 -46.08 5.03
N LEU A 41 28.32 -46.93 5.17
CA LEU A 41 26.95 -46.68 4.73
C LEU A 41 25.96 -46.81 5.91
N PRO A 42 26.08 -46.01 6.99
CA PRO A 42 25.32 -46.21 8.22
C PRO A 42 23.80 -46.03 8.06
N ASN A 43 23.38 -45.28 7.03
CA ASN A 43 21.97 -44.94 6.78
C ASN A 43 21.39 -45.59 5.52
N ALA A 44 22.08 -46.59 4.93
CA ALA A 44 21.59 -47.30 3.75
C ALA A 44 20.56 -48.38 4.12
N THR A 45 19.31 -47.97 4.29
CA THR A 45 18.17 -48.86 4.65
C THR A 45 17.40 -49.41 3.43
N GLY A 46 17.91 -49.21 2.22
CA GLY A 46 17.28 -49.64 0.97
C GLY A 46 18.28 -49.73 -0.18
N ALA A 47 17.81 -50.15 -1.36
CA ALA A 47 18.65 -50.27 -2.55
C ALA A 47 19.16 -48.89 -3.00
N ILE A 48 20.47 -48.78 -3.23
CA ILE A 48 21.07 -47.61 -3.90
C ILE A 48 20.83 -47.79 -5.40
N THR A 49 19.78 -47.15 -5.93
CA THR A 49 19.35 -47.27 -7.34
C THR A 49 19.95 -46.23 -8.27
N GLY A 50 20.75 -45.29 -7.74
CA GLY A 50 21.48 -44.33 -8.56
C GLY A 50 22.46 -45.05 -9.50
N THR A 51 22.57 -44.59 -10.74
CA THR A 51 23.64 -45.06 -11.63
C THR A 51 24.99 -44.59 -11.06
N PRO A 52 26.10 -45.32 -11.32
CA PRO A 52 27.42 -44.84 -10.93
C PRO A 52 27.71 -43.43 -11.42
N GLU A 53 27.27 -43.10 -12.64
CA GLU A 53 27.36 -41.75 -13.20
C GLU A 53 26.62 -40.72 -12.34
N ASN A 54 25.34 -40.95 -12.01
CA ASN A 54 24.55 -40.02 -11.19
C ASN A 54 25.11 -39.88 -9.76
N LEU A 55 25.68 -40.94 -9.19
CA LEU A 55 26.28 -40.92 -7.85
C LEU A 55 27.62 -40.19 -7.83
N ASN A 56 28.45 -40.40 -8.86
CA ASN A 56 29.72 -39.70 -9.01
C ASN A 56 29.51 -38.21 -9.32
N ASN A 57 28.38 -37.88 -9.96
CA ASN A 57 28.02 -36.54 -10.41
C ASN A 57 26.97 -35.87 -9.49
N LEU A 58 26.85 -36.26 -8.21
CA LEU A 58 25.90 -35.65 -7.27
C LEU A 58 26.12 -34.13 -7.05
N THR A 59 27.30 -33.63 -7.41
CA THR A 59 27.67 -32.20 -7.36
C THR A 59 27.79 -31.58 -8.75
N ASP A 60 27.45 -32.32 -9.80
CA ASP A 60 27.68 -31.88 -11.17
C ASP A 60 26.70 -30.77 -11.54
N GLY A 61 27.24 -29.64 -11.96
CA GLY A 61 26.47 -28.45 -12.30
C GLY A 61 26.13 -27.50 -11.14
N ILE A 62 25.90 -27.99 -9.90
CA ILE A 62 25.66 -27.11 -8.74
C ILE A 62 26.41 -27.63 -7.51
N THR A 63 27.46 -26.92 -7.10
CA THR A 63 28.25 -27.29 -5.92
C THR A 63 28.11 -26.23 -4.83
N TRP A 64 27.80 -26.67 -3.60
CA TRP A 64 27.97 -25.83 -2.42
C TRP A 64 29.44 -25.79 -2.03
N ARG A 65 30.06 -24.62 -2.12
CA ARG A 65 31.45 -24.40 -1.69
C ARG A 65 31.45 -23.74 -0.33
N LYS A 66 31.76 -24.53 0.69
CA LYS A 66 31.98 -24.03 2.05
C LYS A 66 33.33 -23.30 2.08
N SER A 67 33.35 -22.08 2.60
CA SER A 67 34.60 -21.40 2.92
C SER A 67 35.15 -21.88 4.26
N ASP A 68 36.41 -22.31 4.29
CA ASP A 68 37.13 -22.67 5.51
C ASP A 68 37.85 -21.47 6.15
N THR A 69 37.84 -20.31 5.48
CA THR A 69 38.44 -19.06 5.97
C THR A 69 37.41 -18.22 6.70
N ALA A 70 37.69 -17.89 7.97
CA ALA A 70 36.84 -17.00 8.76
C ALA A 70 36.67 -15.64 8.09
N GLY A 71 35.42 -15.22 7.91
CA GLY A 71 35.07 -13.94 7.28
C GLY A 71 34.80 -14.02 5.77
N VAL A 72 35.13 -15.12 5.10
CA VAL A 72 34.85 -15.31 3.66
C VAL A 72 33.54 -16.08 3.49
N PRO A 73 32.62 -15.67 2.59
CA PRO A 73 31.32 -16.31 2.45
C PRO A 73 31.43 -17.64 1.71
N SER A 74 30.72 -18.64 2.20
CA SER A 74 30.38 -19.82 1.41
C SER A 74 29.40 -19.44 0.28
N TYR A 75 29.47 -20.14 -0.85
CA TYR A 75 28.69 -19.79 -2.03
C TYR A 75 28.23 -21.04 -2.80
N TYR A 76 27.18 -20.88 -3.59
CA TYR A 76 26.81 -21.86 -4.61
C TYR A 76 27.50 -21.51 -5.90
N SER A 77 28.19 -22.47 -6.49
CA SER A 77 28.73 -22.37 -7.85
C SER A 77 27.84 -23.13 -8.81
N VAL A 78 27.57 -22.52 -9.96
CA VAL A 78 27.11 -23.24 -11.14
C VAL A 78 28.32 -23.45 -12.02
N ASP A 79 28.77 -24.70 -12.12
CA ASP A 79 29.94 -25.08 -12.89
C ASP A 79 29.47 -25.71 -14.20
N ASN A 80 30.03 -25.31 -15.35
CA ASN A 80 29.74 -25.98 -16.62
C ASN A 80 30.38 -27.38 -16.62
N PRO A 81 29.60 -28.47 -16.64
CA PRO A 81 30.14 -29.83 -16.51
C PRO A 81 31.05 -30.22 -17.68
N GLU A 82 30.89 -29.60 -18.85
CA GLU A 82 31.70 -29.89 -20.04
C GLU A 82 33.12 -29.28 -19.99
N VAL A 83 33.35 -28.34 -19.06
CA VAL A 83 34.58 -27.53 -18.97
C VAL A 83 35.42 -27.91 -17.73
N MET A 84 35.08 -29.00 -17.05
CA MET A 84 35.77 -29.57 -15.86
C MET A 84 37.19 -30.14 -16.16
N ARG A 85 37.89 -29.62 -17.19
CA ARG A 85 39.34 -29.81 -17.32
C ARG A 85 40.02 -28.76 -16.45
N GLU A 86 41.02 -29.19 -15.69
CA GLU A 86 41.80 -28.42 -14.70
C GLU A 86 42.40 -27.09 -15.22
N ASP A 87 42.31 -26.83 -16.53
CA ASP A 87 42.98 -25.73 -17.23
C ASP A 87 42.07 -24.54 -17.61
N ILE A 88 40.76 -24.55 -17.32
CA ILE A 88 39.84 -23.46 -17.75
C ILE A 88 39.11 -22.85 -16.53
N VAL A 89 39.72 -21.81 -15.96
CA VAL A 89 39.17 -20.96 -14.88
C VAL A 89 38.05 -20.01 -15.38
N GLN A 90 37.58 -20.12 -16.63
CA GLN A 90 36.90 -19.00 -17.31
C GLN A 90 35.37 -19.07 -17.45
N GLU A 91 34.69 -20.17 -17.08
CA GLU A 91 33.23 -20.27 -17.26
C GLU A 91 32.47 -20.67 -15.97
N ARG A 92 32.89 -20.13 -14.84
CA ARG A 92 32.24 -20.40 -13.55
C ARG A 92 31.36 -19.21 -13.17
N ALA A 93 30.08 -19.50 -12.97
CA ALA A 93 29.09 -18.51 -12.56
C ALA A 93 28.71 -18.75 -11.11
N SER A 94 29.23 -17.94 -10.20
CA SER A 94 28.90 -18.07 -8.77
C SER A 94 27.97 -16.96 -8.28
N ILE A 95 26.98 -17.36 -7.48
CA ILE A 95 26.07 -16.44 -6.77
C ILE A 95 26.44 -16.48 -5.28
N ALA A 96 26.90 -15.35 -4.75
CA ALA A 96 27.18 -15.23 -3.33
C ALA A 96 25.89 -15.08 -2.52
N ALA A 97 25.76 -15.84 -1.43
CA ALA A 97 24.58 -15.82 -0.54
C ALA A 97 24.46 -14.53 0.29
N ARG A 98 25.53 -13.73 0.37
CA ARG A 98 25.55 -12.41 1.03
C ARG A 98 26.29 -11.40 0.17
N THR A 99 26.14 -10.11 0.51
CA THR A 99 27.01 -9.06 -0.01
C THR A 99 28.47 -9.37 0.36
N PRO A 100 29.36 -9.56 -0.63
CA PRO A 100 30.78 -9.79 -0.41
C PRO A 100 31.47 -8.48 -0.03
N SER A 101 32.43 -8.58 0.87
CA SER A 101 33.36 -7.48 1.14
C SER A 101 34.30 -7.27 -0.05
N LEU A 102 34.99 -6.13 -0.09
CA LEU A 102 36.01 -5.88 -1.12
C LEU A 102 37.09 -6.97 -1.15
N ASP A 103 37.39 -7.57 0.00
CA ASP A 103 38.37 -8.64 0.10
C ASP A 103 37.79 -9.99 -0.33
N ASP A 104 36.49 -10.22 -0.14
CA ASP A 104 35.79 -11.39 -0.68
C ASP A 104 35.79 -11.37 -2.22
N VAL A 105 35.54 -10.21 -2.84
CA VAL A 105 35.56 -10.04 -4.30
C VAL A 105 36.96 -10.30 -4.88
N LYS A 106 38.01 -9.83 -4.20
CA LYS A 106 39.40 -10.06 -4.63
C LYS A 106 39.81 -11.52 -4.56
N ASN A 107 39.24 -12.27 -3.62
CA ASN A 107 39.59 -13.67 -3.36
C ASN A 107 38.69 -14.67 -4.11
N ILE A 108 37.56 -14.21 -4.68
CA ILE A 108 36.64 -15.04 -5.50
C ILE A 108 36.62 -14.46 -6.93
N PRO A 109 37.53 -14.90 -7.82
CA PRO A 109 37.66 -14.34 -9.18
C PRO A 109 36.44 -14.59 -10.10
N GLU A 110 35.53 -15.48 -9.70
CA GLU A 110 34.38 -15.97 -10.49
C GLU A 110 33.03 -15.47 -9.97
N LEU A 111 33.04 -14.48 -9.07
CA LEU A 111 31.83 -13.88 -8.52
C LEU A 111 31.18 -12.98 -9.58
N LEU A 112 30.10 -13.47 -10.20
CA LEU A 112 29.34 -12.71 -11.20
C LEU A 112 28.33 -11.77 -10.56
N LEU A 113 27.55 -12.28 -9.60
CA LEU A 113 26.45 -11.55 -8.97
C LEU A 113 26.28 -12.02 -7.52
N THR A 114 25.78 -11.13 -6.69
CA THR A 114 25.47 -11.44 -5.29
C THR A 114 23.95 -11.52 -5.16
N TRP A 115 23.44 -12.32 -4.23
CA TRP A 115 22.00 -12.38 -3.99
C TRP A 115 21.43 -10.99 -3.67
N GLN A 116 22.17 -10.18 -2.92
CA GLN A 116 21.83 -8.78 -2.67
C GLN A 116 21.81 -7.93 -3.94
N ALA A 117 22.76 -8.11 -4.85
CA ALA A 117 22.80 -7.39 -6.12
C ALA A 117 21.60 -7.76 -7.00
N LEU A 118 21.19 -9.03 -7.00
CA LEU A 118 20.01 -9.49 -7.72
C LEU A 118 18.72 -8.91 -7.13
N GLN A 119 18.59 -8.89 -5.79
CA GLN A 119 17.47 -8.22 -5.11
C GLN A 119 17.41 -6.73 -5.46
N ASN A 120 18.55 -6.04 -5.44
CA ASN A 120 18.63 -4.61 -5.77
C ASN A 120 18.40 -4.33 -7.26
N LEU A 121 18.65 -5.30 -8.14
CA LEU A 121 18.36 -5.20 -9.56
C LEU A 121 16.84 -5.20 -9.82
N PHE A 122 16.11 -6.13 -9.20
CA PHE A 122 14.66 -6.23 -9.39
C PHE A 122 13.88 -5.20 -8.58
N TYR A 123 14.36 -4.89 -7.37
CA TYR A 123 13.72 -3.95 -6.45
C TYR A 123 14.74 -2.97 -5.87
N PRO A 124 15.23 -1.98 -6.64
CA PRO A 124 16.11 -0.95 -6.09
C PRO A 124 15.41 -0.13 -4.98
N ILE A 125 16.17 0.61 -4.18
CA ILE A 125 15.60 1.54 -3.20
C ILE A 125 14.69 2.54 -3.93
N GLY A 126 13.48 2.74 -3.39
CA GLY A 126 12.43 3.54 -4.01
C GLY A 126 11.49 2.77 -4.93
N SER A 127 11.77 1.51 -5.26
CA SER A 127 10.88 0.65 -6.05
C SER A 127 9.57 0.34 -5.30
N GLN A 128 8.53 0.06 -6.08
CA GLN A 128 7.20 -0.27 -5.58
C GLN A 128 6.94 -1.77 -5.70
N TYR A 129 6.38 -2.35 -4.64
CA TYR A 129 5.79 -3.68 -4.62
C TYR A 129 4.27 -3.55 -4.45
N VAL A 130 3.50 -4.30 -5.25
CA VAL A 130 2.03 -4.29 -5.23
C VAL A 130 1.52 -5.70 -5.11
N ASN A 131 0.61 -5.92 -4.16
CA ASN A 131 -0.10 -7.18 -4.00
C ASN A 131 -1.59 -6.93 -3.75
N TYR A 132 -2.45 -7.73 -4.37
CA TYR A 132 -3.90 -7.59 -4.26
C TYR A 132 -4.52 -8.50 -3.20
N THR A 133 -3.79 -9.49 -2.72
CA THR A 133 -4.32 -10.53 -1.83
C THR A 133 -3.56 -10.63 -0.51
N ASP A 134 -2.26 -10.37 -0.51
CA ASP A 134 -1.41 -10.46 0.67
C ASP A 134 -1.09 -9.07 1.24
N SER A 135 -1.44 -8.86 2.50
CA SER A 135 -1.24 -7.60 3.21
C SER A 135 0.05 -7.56 4.03
N ARG A 136 0.79 -8.67 4.12
CA ARG A 136 2.02 -8.75 4.90
C ARG A 136 3.11 -7.86 4.33
N ASN A 137 4.04 -7.45 5.19
CA ASN A 137 5.18 -6.64 4.76
C ASN A 137 6.01 -7.43 3.74
N PRO A 138 6.47 -6.84 2.61
CA PRO A 138 7.26 -7.55 1.63
C PRO A 138 8.56 -8.15 2.21
N SER A 139 9.09 -7.64 3.33
CA SER A 139 10.20 -8.29 4.04
C SER A 139 9.86 -9.70 4.52
N GLU A 140 8.60 -9.98 4.84
CA GLU A 140 8.11 -11.31 5.27
C GLU A 140 7.79 -12.23 4.08
N ILE A 141 7.46 -11.64 2.92
CA ILE A 141 7.08 -12.39 1.71
C ILE A 141 8.32 -12.69 0.85
N LEU A 142 9.13 -11.67 0.59
CA LEU A 142 10.33 -11.73 -0.26
C LEU A 142 11.59 -12.08 0.54
N GLY A 143 11.58 -11.89 1.87
CA GLY A 143 12.71 -12.21 2.74
C GLY A 143 13.83 -11.17 2.74
N PHE A 144 13.62 -9.97 2.20
CA PHE A 144 14.64 -8.91 2.16
C PHE A 144 14.04 -7.49 2.12
N GLY A 145 14.91 -6.51 2.38
CA GLY A 145 14.62 -5.09 2.28
C GLY A 145 13.77 -4.54 3.43
N THR A 146 13.83 -3.23 3.60
CA THR A 146 12.93 -2.48 4.49
C THR A 146 11.86 -1.80 3.65
N TRP A 147 10.60 -1.97 4.02
CA TRP A 147 9.46 -1.51 3.22
C TRP A 147 8.51 -0.66 4.05
N VAL A 148 8.04 0.44 3.45
CA VAL A 148 7.02 1.31 4.03
C VAL A 148 5.74 1.23 3.20
N THR A 149 4.58 1.28 3.87
CA THR A 149 3.29 1.29 3.18
C THR A 149 3.12 2.59 2.40
N VAL A 150 2.52 2.49 1.22
CA VAL A 150 2.07 3.63 0.43
C VAL A 150 0.56 3.70 0.52
N VAL A 151 0.04 4.81 1.04
CA VAL A 151 -1.40 5.02 1.25
C VAL A 151 -1.88 6.19 0.38
N GLY A 152 -3.02 6.00 -0.25
CA GLY A 152 -3.66 7.00 -1.11
C GLY A 152 -3.50 6.68 -2.60
N MET A 153 -3.77 7.67 -3.43
CA MET A 153 -3.67 7.56 -4.88
C MET A 153 -2.21 7.72 -5.32
N VAL A 154 -1.74 6.79 -6.17
CA VAL A 154 -0.46 6.92 -6.86
C VAL A 154 -0.70 7.55 -8.22
N ALA A 155 0.02 8.62 -8.53
CA ALA A 155 -0.02 9.29 -9.81
C ALA A 155 1.39 9.47 -10.38
N GLY A 156 1.50 9.49 -11.70
CA GLY A 156 2.77 9.77 -12.37
C GLY A 156 3.22 11.21 -12.11
N VAL A 157 4.52 11.38 -11.85
CA VAL A 157 5.14 12.71 -11.75
C VAL A 157 5.19 13.34 -13.15
N GLY A 158 4.83 14.61 -13.24
CA GLY A 158 4.84 15.34 -14.50
C GLY A 158 3.71 16.35 -14.61
N SER A 159 3.63 17.01 -15.76
CA SER A 159 2.60 18.00 -16.06
C SER A 159 1.63 17.45 -17.09
N ALA A 160 0.33 17.60 -16.85
CA ALA A 160 -0.72 17.31 -17.81
C ALA A 160 -1.59 18.55 -18.02
N THR A 161 -1.96 18.84 -19.25
CA THR A 161 -2.86 19.94 -19.63
C THR A 161 -4.18 19.36 -20.09
N ASP A 162 -5.29 19.87 -19.56
CA ASP A 162 -6.63 19.47 -20.01
C ASP A 162 -7.05 20.13 -21.33
N ASP A 163 -8.21 19.73 -21.86
CA ASP A 163 -8.76 20.22 -23.13
C ASP A 163 -9.15 21.71 -23.10
N VAL A 164 -9.16 22.34 -21.92
CA VAL A 164 -9.48 23.76 -21.72
C VAL A 164 -8.20 24.58 -21.47
N GLY A 165 -7.02 23.95 -21.51
CA GLY A 165 -5.72 24.60 -21.39
C GLY A 165 -5.20 24.74 -19.96
N TYR A 166 -5.85 24.13 -18.96
CA TYR A 166 -5.37 24.14 -17.59
C TYR A 166 -4.29 23.07 -17.38
N THR A 167 -3.07 23.49 -17.01
CA THR A 167 -1.95 22.58 -16.71
C THR A 167 -1.85 22.29 -15.22
N LYS A 168 -1.85 21.00 -14.86
CA LYS A 168 -1.54 20.52 -13.52
C LYS A 168 -0.20 19.80 -13.51
N THR A 169 0.73 20.28 -12.69
CA THR A 169 1.98 19.58 -12.37
C THR A 169 1.82 18.76 -11.09
N LEU A 170 2.28 17.52 -11.14
CA LEU A 170 2.35 16.56 -10.05
C LEU A 170 3.82 16.32 -9.72
N ASP A 171 4.24 16.70 -8.52
CA ASP A 171 5.60 16.48 -8.03
C ASP A 171 5.73 15.15 -7.29
N ALA A 172 6.96 14.63 -7.24
CA ALA A 172 7.27 13.47 -6.41
C ALA A 172 7.12 13.85 -4.92
N GLY A 173 6.23 13.18 -4.20
CA GLY A 173 6.04 13.41 -2.77
C GLY A 173 4.59 13.22 -2.36
N TYR A 174 4.37 13.15 -1.04
CA TYR A 174 3.03 13.05 -0.49
C TYR A 174 2.38 14.44 -0.49
N GLN A 175 1.35 14.63 -1.32
CA GLN A 175 0.47 15.78 -1.25
C GLN A 175 -0.94 15.27 -0.97
N ALA A 176 -1.45 15.49 0.24
CA ALA A 176 -2.84 15.17 0.56
C ALA A 176 -3.77 16.10 -0.24
N GLY A 177 -4.50 15.54 -1.18
CA GLY A 177 -5.60 16.23 -1.87
C GLY A 177 -6.83 16.40 -0.98
N SER A 178 -7.86 17.07 -1.49
CA SER A 178 -9.16 17.18 -0.83
C SER A 178 -10.19 16.30 -1.52
N TRP A 179 -10.77 15.38 -0.76
CA TRP A 179 -11.86 14.47 -1.09
C TRP A 179 -13.27 15.07 -0.94
N ARG A 180 -13.37 16.37 -0.62
CA ARG A 180 -14.62 17.11 -0.46
C ARG A 180 -14.65 18.29 -1.42
N VAL A 181 -15.84 18.56 -1.97
CA VAL A 181 -16.11 19.79 -2.70
C VAL A 181 -16.08 20.96 -1.72
N ARG A 182 -15.23 21.93 -1.98
CA ARG A 182 -15.12 23.21 -1.26
C ARG A 182 -15.78 24.31 -2.07
N ASN A 183 -16.03 25.46 -1.44
CA ASN A 183 -16.69 26.59 -2.08
C ASN A 183 -15.94 27.06 -3.34
N GLU A 184 -14.61 26.96 -3.35
CA GLU A 184 -13.79 27.33 -4.52
C GLU A 184 -13.98 26.39 -5.72
N GLN A 185 -14.62 25.23 -5.54
CA GLN A 185 -14.90 24.26 -6.59
C GLN A 185 -16.33 24.40 -7.15
N ILE A 186 -17.15 25.28 -6.57
CA ILE A 186 -18.51 25.56 -7.03
C ILE A 186 -18.43 26.69 -8.09
N VAL A 187 -18.88 26.39 -9.31
CA VAL A 187 -19.01 27.42 -10.35
C VAL A 187 -19.98 28.50 -9.87
N GLN A 188 -19.69 29.77 -10.17
CA GLN A 188 -20.57 30.88 -9.78
C GLN A 188 -22.01 30.62 -10.26
N VAL A 189 -22.94 30.61 -9.31
CA VAL A 189 -24.38 30.58 -9.57
C VAL A 189 -24.95 31.90 -9.11
N SER A 190 -25.47 32.69 -10.06
CA SER A 190 -26.30 33.86 -9.73
C SER A 190 -27.75 33.42 -9.78
N LEU A 191 -28.47 33.62 -8.68
CA LEU A 191 -29.93 33.52 -8.66
C LEU A 191 -30.48 34.91 -8.38
N ASP A 192 -31.07 35.52 -9.40
CA ASP A 192 -31.79 36.76 -9.24
C ASP A 192 -33.11 36.46 -8.52
N LEU A 193 -33.22 36.89 -7.26
CA LEU A 193 -34.39 36.66 -6.43
C LEU A 193 -35.26 37.92 -6.43
N ASP A 194 -36.20 37.98 -7.37
CA ASP A 194 -37.18 39.05 -7.43
C ASP A 194 -38.30 38.80 -6.42
N ALA A 195 -38.22 39.48 -5.27
CA ALA A 195 -39.30 39.49 -4.30
C ALA A 195 -40.09 40.79 -4.40
N TRP A 196 -41.39 40.66 -4.70
CA TRP A 196 -42.33 41.77 -4.74
C TRP A 196 -43.29 41.64 -3.56
N THR A 197 -43.38 42.67 -2.72
CA THR A 197 -44.50 42.82 -1.80
C THR A 197 -45.57 43.62 -2.53
N GLU A 198 -46.67 42.99 -2.92
CA GLU A 198 -47.84 43.75 -3.35
C GLU A 198 -48.47 44.38 -2.11
N LEU A 199 -48.72 45.70 -2.19
CA LEU A 199 -49.23 46.61 -1.17
C LEU A 199 -48.20 47.19 -0.19
N ALA A 200 -47.52 48.24 -0.66
CA ALA A 200 -47.53 49.47 0.11
C ALA A 200 -49.02 49.88 0.31
N GLY A 201 -49.57 49.59 1.48
CA GLY A 201 -50.97 49.85 1.78
C GLY A 201 -51.11 50.96 2.81
N SER A 202 -51.56 52.13 2.38
CA SER A 202 -52.10 53.15 3.28
C SER A 202 -53.24 52.53 4.10
N HIS A 203 -53.18 52.62 5.42
CA HIS A 203 -54.27 52.18 6.29
C HIS A 203 -54.83 53.37 7.07
N ASN A 204 -56.14 53.37 7.30
CA ASN A 204 -56.86 54.45 7.97
C ASN A 204 -57.11 54.13 9.44
N HIS A 205 -57.09 55.17 10.28
CA HIS A 205 -57.54 55.08 11.67
C HIS A 205 -58.73 56.01 11.89
N GLU A 206 -59.78 55.52 12.55
CA GLU A 206 -60.94 56.30 12.96
C GLU A 206 -60.86 56.60 14.46
N TYR A 207 -60.74 57.87 14.84
CA TYR A 207 -60.83 58.27 16.24
C TYR A 207 -61.88 59.37 16.43
N LYS A 208 -62.85 59.11 17.30
CA LYS A 208 -63.94 60.01 17.65
C LYS A 208 -63.44 61.09 18.62
N ARG A 209 -63.38 62.35 18.19
CA ARG A 209 -63.09 63.49 19.07
C ARG A 209 -64.38 64.20 19.47
N TYR A 210 -64.54 64.44 20.77
CA TYR A 210 -65.58 65.33 21.30
C TYR A 210 -65.01 66.75 21.40
N MET A 211 -65.50 67.68 20.57
CA MET A 211 -65.18 69.10 20.73
C MET A 211 -66.24 69.73 21.63
N ASN A 212 -65.81 70.27 22.78
CA ASN A 212 -66.69 70.99 23.71
C ASN A 212 -66.61 72.48 23.38
N GLY A 213 -67.73 73.10 23.00
CA GLY A 213 -67.80 74.52 22.68
C GLY A 213 -67.48 75.38 23.89
N GLY A 214 -66.36 76.10 23.83
CA GLY A 214 -65.96 77.11 24.80
C GLY A 214 -65.50 78.34 24.04
N GLU A 215 -66.27 79.41 24.14
CA GLU A 215 -66.01 80.71 23.54
C GLU A 215 -64.77 81.34 24.19
N ASN A 216 -63.68 81.49 23.44
CA ASN A 216 -62.90 82.73 23.42
C ASN A 216 -61.80 82.74 22.34
N GLU A 217 -61.85 83.83 21.56
CA GLU A 217 -60.73 84.60 21.00
C GLU A 217 -59.88 84.00 19.87
N GLN A 218 -60.20 84.56 18.69
CA GLN A 218 -59.33 84.95 17.58
C GLN A 218 -58.76 83.84 16.67
N ASN A 219 -59.19 83.95 15.40
CA ASN A 219 -58.70 83.26 14.21
C ASN A 219 -59.19 81.85 13.94
N HIS A 220 -60.50 81.67 13.71
CA HIS A 220 -60.94 80.64 12.76
C HIS A 220 -62.07 81.16 11.86
N ILE A 221 -61.93 80.79 10.60
CA ILE A 221 -62.77 81.11 9.44
C ILE A 221 -64.25 80.81 9.71
N SER A 222 -65.10 81.72 9.24
CA SER A 222 -66.56 81.59 9.11
C SER A 222 -66.97 80.18 8.65
N ILE A 223 -67.68 79.45 9.50
CA ILE A 223 -68.56 78.38 9.05
C ILE A 223 -69.93 78.69 9.63
N ASP A 224 -70.86 79.04 8.73
CA ASP A 224 -72.27 79.19 9.02
C ASP A 224 -72.83 77.86 9.54
N ASP A 225 -73.65 77.95 10.59
CA ASP A 225 -74.65 76.99 11.06
C ASP A 225 -74.57 75.55 10.51
N VAL A 226 -73.80 74.70 11.18
CA VAL A 226 -74.01 73.24 11.11
C VAL A 226 -74.34 72.64 12.48
N PRO A 227 -75.48 71.96 12.64
CA PRO A 227 -75.81 71.18 13.83
C PRO A 227 -74.84 70.00 13.95
N PHE A 228 -74.07 69.93 15.05
CA PHE A 228 -73.30 68.76 15.52
C PHE A 228 -72.84 67.80 14.40
N GLY A 229 -71.93 68.27 13.54
CA GLY A 229 -71.33 67.47 12.47
C GLY A 229 -70.09 66.71 12.97
N TRP A 230 -70.07 65.39 12.79
CA TRP A 230 -68.90 64.57 13.01
C TRP A 230 -67.80 64.95 11.99
N SER A 231 -66.67 65.49 12.46
CA SER A 231 -65.53 65.78 11.58
C SER A 231 -64.75 64.48 11.32
N THR A 232 -64.66 64.07 10.06
CA THR A 232 -63.70 63.09 9.59
C THR A 232 -62.49 63.82 9.02
N ASP A 233 -61.39 63.85 9.75
CA ASP A 233 -60.13 64.39 9.26
C ASP A 233 -59.24 63.28 8.70
N TRP A 234 -58.73 63.50 7.49
CA TRP A 234 -57.72 62.67 6.86
C TRP A 234 -56.36 63.13 7.34
N THR A 235 -55.57 62.27 8.00
CA THR A 235 -54.15 62.59 8.16
C THR A 235 -53.50 62.53 6.79
N SER A 236 -52.88 63.64 6.37
CA SER A 236 -52.22 63.75 5.06
C SER A 236 -51.18 62.65 4.87
N THR A 237 -51.08 62.21 3.62
CA THR A 237 -50.14 61.26 3.02
C THR A 237 -48.69 61.44 3.46
N THR A 238 -48.39 60.97 4.65
CA THR A 238 -47.04 60.62 5.06
C THR A 238 -47.18 59.20 5.55
N PRO A 239 -46.92 58.19 4.70
CA PRO A 239 -45.72 57.41 4.99
C PRO A 239 -45.16 56.62 3.79
N ASP A 240 -43.87 56.73 3.52
CA ASP A 240 -43.16 55.62 2.87
C ASP A 240 -42.47 54.83 3.97
N HIS A 241 -42.97 53.63 4.26
CA HIS A 241 -42.19 52.63 4.98
C HIS A 241 -41.74 51.58 3.98
N SER A 242 -40.47 51.18 4.07
CA SER A 242 -39.87 50.18 3.20
C SER A 242 -40.07 48.79 3.79
N HIS A 243 -40.50 47.83 2.97
CA HIS A 243 -40.41 46.42 3.31
C HIS A 243 -39.02 45.90 2.98
N ALA A 244 -38.27 45.44 3.99
CA ALA A 244 -37.00 44.75 3.78
C ALA A 244 -37.28 43.26 3.62
N VAL A 245 -37.27 42.76 2.39
CA VAL A 245 -37.28 41.31 2.15
C VAL A 245 -35.87 40.78 2.37
N THR A 246 -35.69 39.98 3.42
CA THR A 246 -34.41 39.33 3.72
C THR A 246 -34.54 37.84 3.44
N GLY A 247 -33.72 37.31 2.53
CA GLY A 247 -33.64 35.88 2.23
C GLY A 247 -32.17 35.49 2.01
N ALA A 248 -31.84 34.23 2.30
CA ALA A 248 -30.51 33.68 2.03
C ALA A 248 -30.63 32.57 0.99
N VAL A 249 -29.88 32.67 -0.10
CA VAL A 249 -29.68 31.55 -1.03
C VAL A 249 -28.51 30.73 -0.48
N ILE A 250 -28.83 29.57 0.10
CA ILE A 250 -27.82 28.62 0.58
C ILE A 250 -27.57 27.61 -0.53
N ILE A 251 -26.36 27.62 -1.08
CA ILE A 251 -25.92 26.64 -2.09
C ILE A 251 -25.06 25.60 -1.39
N GLY A 252 -25.56 24.36 -1.35
CA GLY A 252 -24.91 23.22 -0.69
C GLY A 252 -25.39 22.98 0.75
N TYR A 253 -25.30 21.74 1.20
CA TYR A 253 -25.80 21.27 2.52
C TYR A 253 -24.69 20.86 3.49
N GLY A 254 -23.42 21.17 3.20
CA GLY A 254 -22.27 20.67 3.96
C GLY A 254 -21.54 21.79 4.69
N LEU A 255 -21.30 21.63 5.99
CA LEU A 255 -20.28 22.39 6.72
C LEU A 255 -18.90 21.78 6.41
N GLN A 256 -17.84 22.60 6.44
CA GLN A 256 -16.46 22.17 6.14
C GLN A 256 -16.03 20.93 6.95
N GLU A 257 -16.57 20.77 8.16
CA GLU A 257 -16.18 19.75 9.14
C GLU A 257 -17.13 18.54 9.22
N ASP A 258 -18.23 18.50 8.48
CA ASP A 258 -19.22 17.42 8.61
C ASP A 258 -18.69 16.09 8.06
N ALA A 259 -18.28 15.19 8.97
CA ALA A 259 -17.73 13.87 8.67
C ALA A 259 -18.76 12.87 8.12
N THR A 260 -20.05 13.20 8.15
CA THR A 260 -21.13 12.29 7.77
C THR A 260 -21.55 12.41 6.30
N LYS A 261 -21.01 13.38 5.56
CA LYS A 261 -21.37 13.64 4.17
C LYS A 261 -20.54 12.81 3.18
N PRO A 262 -21.13 12.41 2.04
CA PRO A 262 -20.46 11.55 1.07
C PRO A 262 -19.23 12.24 0.49
N ALA A 263 -18.10 11.53 0.49
CA ALA A 263 -16.88 11.95 -0.17
C ALA A 263 -17.05 11.83 -1.70
N PHE A 264 -16.49 12.78 -2.43
CA PHE A 264 -16.43 12.70 -3.89
C PHE A 264 -15.09 12.07 -4.28
N PHE A 265 -15.14 10.84 -4.79
CA PHE A 265 -13.96 10.15 -5.29
C PHE A 265 -14.28 9.39 -6.58
N ASN A 266 -13.29 9.34 -7.48
CA ASN A 266 -13.32 8.47 -8.65
C ASN A 266 -13.30 7.00 -8.21
N PRO A 267 -13.94 6.08 -8.94
CA PRO A 267 -13.83 4.65 -8.63
C PRO A 267 -12.37 4.21 -8.71
N TYR A 268 -11.89 3.52 -7.68
CA TYR A 268 -10.55 2.95 -7.62
C TYR A 268 -10.61 1.50 -7.11
N TYR A 269 -9.62 0.71 -7.52
CA TYR A 269 -9.43 -0.65 -7.02
C TYR A 269 -8.26 -0.66 -6.03
N GLY A 270 -8.50 -1.15 -4.82
CA GLY A 270 -7.52 -1.15 -3.74
C GLY A 270 -6.49 -2.26 -3.89
N ALA A 271 -5.23 -1.96 -3.58
CA ALA A 271 -4.15 -2.93 -3.47
C ALA A 271 -3.26 -2.58 -2.27
N TYR A 272 -2.54 -3.57 -1.75
CA TYR A 272 -1.48 -3.35 -0.78
C TYR A 272 -0.23 -2.88 -1.52
N ILE A 273 0.13 -1.62 -1.33
CA ILE A 273 1.27 -0.99 -1.98
C ILE A 273 2.36 -0.71 -0.95
N TRP A 274 3.58 -1.10 -1.30
CA TRP A 274 4.76 -0.92 -0.48
C TRP A 274 5.87 -0.27 -1.29
N ARG A 275 6.67 0.58 -0.66
CA ARG A 275 7.88 1.19 -1.25
C ARG A 275 9.10 0.75 -0.47
N ARG A 276 10.14 0.30 -1.17
CA ARG A 276 11.42 -0.06 -0.56
C ARG A 276 12.17 1.18 -0.10
N THR A 277 12.66 1.18 1.14
CA THR A 277 13.49 2.26 1.70
C THR A 277 14.94 1.85 1.91
N GLU A 278 15.21 0.56 2.14
CA GLU A 278 16.55 -0.01 2.33
C GLU A 278 16.64 -1.42 1.72
#